data_AF-A0A5A9P8K9-F1
#
_entry.id   AF-A0A5A9P8K9-F1
#
_cell.length_a   1.000
_cell.length_b   1.000
_cell.length_c   1.000
_cell.angle_alpha   90.00
_cell.angle_beta   90.00
_cell.angle_gamma   90.00
#
_symmetry.space_group_name_H-M   'P 1'
#
loop_
_entity.id
_entity.type
_entity.pdbx_description
1 polymer ?
#
loop_
_entity_poly.entity_id
_entity_poly.type
_entity_poly.pdbx_seq_one_letter_code
_entity_poly.pdbx_strand_id
1 'polypeptide(L)'
;MGNLVGSWRYKEPSTVEECDSTWIMDRRRDRARYTVHLHFITVLLCTSNSLIPPHSFSLSQFGDMLESSTRMKRSFYAAKDLYKYRHSYPNYKEPRRMNEYRNLRFYLNKIPLVPDGIYIEEILTKWRGDYDKLEHNHTYIQWLFPLREQGLNFYAQELTQDEIKEFQSTREAKRRFLLAYTIMLDFFGIKLLDKNGNVTRAQNWQDRFQHLNESQHNYLRITRILKSLGELGFEHFKLPLVRLLLEEALVKGTLPHMRHSALEYFVYTLRQHSQRRALLRFAQRHYHPPENFIWGPPRRKRVPGTSGYSGTRAEKPEVTDRSAGKARSPKEGRNQSHLERETEDTNRSEEWKMAKGRIDTEEYIETIPL
;
A
#
# COMPACT_ATOMS: atom_id res chain seq x y z
N MET A 1 -13.26 -46.59 -22.27
CA MET A 1 -13.77 -45.58 -21.31
C MET A 1 -12.87 -44.37 -21.37
N GLY A 2 -13.42 -43.16 -21.53
CA GLY A 2 -12.62 -41.94 -21.70
C GLY A 2 -12.36 -41.20 -20.38
N ASN A 3 -11.09 -40.92 -20.08
CA ASN A 3 -10.72 -40.07 -18.95
C ASN A 3 -10.70 -38.60 -19.37
N LEU A 4 -11.82 -37.91 -19.15
CA LEU A 4 -11.96 -36.46 -19.24
C LEU A 4 -11.30 -35.77 -18.03
N VAL A 5 -9.97 -35.91 -17.89
CA VAL A 5 -9.20 -35.02 -17.03
C VAL A 5 -8.94 -33.74 -17.82
N GLY A 6 -9.87 -32.80 -17.71
CA GLY A 6 -9.73 -31.48 -18.34
C GLY A 6 -8.47 -30.79 -17.83
N SER A 7 -7.43 -30.77 -18.67
CA SER A 7 -6.27 -29.91 -18.45
C SER A 7 -6.77 -28.46 -18.45
N TRP A 8 -6.82 -27.85 -17.26
CA TRP A 8 -7.07 -26.43 -17.08
C TRP A 8 -5.87 -25.68 -17.65
N ARG A 9 -5.83 -25.52 -18.98
CA ARG A 9 -4.80 -24.73 -19.66
C ARG A 9 -4.81 -23.35 -19.04
N TYR A 10 -3.67 -22.93 -18.51
CA TYR A 10 -3.50 -21.57 -18.04
C TYR A 10 -3.78 -20.60 -19.20
N LYS A 11 -4.90 -19.89 -19.11
CA LYS A 11 -5.29 -18.83 -20.06
C LYS A 11 -4.69 -17.52 -19.55
N GLU A 12 -3.74 -16.94 -20.28
CA GLU A 12 -3.32 -15.57 -19.98
C GLU A 12 -4.51 -14.60 -20.12
N PRO A 13 -4.68 -13.64 -19.19
CA PRO A 13 -5.71 -12.63 -19.32
C PRO A 13 -5.41 -11.70 -20.51
N SER A 14 -6.45 -11.32 -21.25
CA SER A 14 -6.40 -10.43 -22.41
C SER A 14 -7.04 -9.06 -22.16
N THR A 15 -7.61 -8.84 -20.97
CA THR A 15 -8.25 -7.57 -20.57
C THR A 15 -7.80 -7.08 -19.19
N VAL A 16 -7.99 -5.79 -18.91
CA VAL A 16 -7.71 -5.18 -17.59
C VAL A 16 -8.61 -5.80 -16.51
N GLU A 17 -9.86 -6.10 -16.87
CA GLU A 17 -10.89 -6.68 -16.01
C GLU A 17 -10.57 -8.13 -15.63
N GLU A 18 -10.07 -8.95 -16.57
CA GLU A 18 -9.56 -10.30 -16.24
C GLU A 18 -8.30 -10.25 -15.36
N CYS A 19 -7.48 -9.20 -15.49
CA CYS A 19 -6.30 -9.02 -14.66
C CYS A 19 -6.62 -8.58 -13.21
N ASP A 20 -7.74 -7.88 -13.00
CA ASP A 20 -8.08 -7.23 -11.73
C ASP A 20 -9.22 -7.90 -10.95
N SER A 21 -8.84 -8.86 -10.11
CA SER A 21 -9.73 -9.57 -9.20
C SER A 21 -10.22 -8.77 -7.98
N THR A 22 -9.80 -7.51 -7.79
CA THR A 22 -9.98 -6.75 -6.53
C THR A 22 -11.43 -6.63 -6.08
N TRP A 23 -12.34 -6.46 -7.03
CA TRP A 23 -13.77 -6.24 -6.81
C TRP A 23 -14.62 -7.52 -6.95
N ILE A 24 -13.99 -8.67 -7.23
CA ILE A 24 -14.67 -9.97 -7.23
C ILE A 24 -15.05 -10.34 -5.79
N MET A 25 -16.31 -10.73 -5.60
CA MET A 25 -16.83 -11.18 -4.30
C MET A 25 -16.34 -12.58 -3.97
N ASP A 26 -15.50 -12.71 -2.94
CA ASP A 26 -15.10 -14.01 -2.39
C ASP A 26 -16.28 -14.60 -1.61
N ARG A 27 -17.07 -15.46 -2.28
CA ARG A 27 -18.25 -16.10 -1.70
C ARG A 27 -17.94 -17.06 -0.52
N ARG A 28 -16.68 -17.29 -0.13
CA ARG A 28 -16.31 -18.36 0.84
C ARG A 28 -15.56 -17.92 2.10
N ARG A 29 -15.06 -16.69 2.23
CA ARG A 29 -14.36 -16.23 3.46
C ARG A 29 -14.92 -14.97 4.13
N ASP A 30 -15.75 -14.26 3.38
CA ASP A 30 -16.16 -12.89 3.68
C ASP A 30 -17.52 -12.85 4.43
N ARG A 31 -17.59 -13.48 5.61
CA ARG A 31 -18.74 -13.32 6.53
C ARG A 31 -18.39 -13.31 8.03
N ALA A 32 -17.28 -13.92 8.45
CA ALA A 32 -16.90 -14.04 9.87
C ALA A 32 -15.65 -13.23 10.28
N ARG A 33 -14.78 -12.82 9.34
CA ARG A 33 -13.54 -12.07 9.63
C ARG A 33 -13.66 -10.56 9.41
N TYR A 34 -14.80 -10.09 8.94
CA TYR A 34 -14.99 -8.70 8.51
C TYR A 34 -14.99 -7.69 9.65
N THR A 35 -15.58 -8.01 10.79
CA THR A 35 -15.81 -7.03 11.86
C THR A 35 -14.52 -6.65 12.57
N VAL A 36 -13.69 -7.64 12.94
CA VAL A 36 -12.48 -7.43 13.75
C VAL A 36 -11.39 -6.70 12.96
N HIS A 37 -11.10 -7.13 11.73
CA HIS A 37 -10.02 -6.55 10.93
C HIS A 37 -10.36 -5.15 10.38
N LEU A 38 -11.66 -4.87 10.17
CA LEU A 38 -12.11 -3.53 9.79
C LEU A 38 -12.01 -2.56 10.98
N HIS A 39 -12.30 -3.00 12.21
CA HIS A 39 -12.16 -2.14 13.39
C HIS A 39 -10.70 -1.68 13.59
N PHE A 40 -9.74 -2.61 13.49
CA PHE A 40 -8.31 -2.28 13.63
C PHE A 40 -7.81 -1.33 12.52
N ILE A 41 -8.28 -1.50 11.27
CA ILE A 41 -7.95 -0.60 10.15
C ILE A 41 -8.64 0.76 10.31
N THR A 42 -9.87 0.82 10.83
CA THR A 42 -10.61 2.07 11.07
C THR A 42 -10.00 2.89 12.20
N VAL A 43 -9.56 2.27 13.30
CA VAL A 43 -8.82 2.97 14.38
C VAL A 43 -7.55 3.61 13.81
N LEU A 44 -6.81 2.90 12.96
CA LEU A 44 -5.66 3.43 12.21
C LEU A 44 -6.02 4.49 11.15
N LEU A 45 -7.30 4.73 10.84
CA LEU A 45 -7.78 5.73 9.88
C LEU A 45 -8.32 7.01 10.55
N CYS A 46 -8.39 7.08 11.89
CA CYS A 46 -9.02 8.17 12.62
C CYS A 46 -8.07 9.07 13.41
N THR A 47 -6.77 8.76 13.50
CA THR A 47 -5.79 9.53 14.29
C THR A 47 -5.01 10.57 13.47
N SER A 48 -5.71 11.49 12.80
CA SER A 48 -5.10 12.69 12.18
C SER A 48 -6.12 13.78 11.83
N ASN A 49 -6.97 14.16 12.80
CA ASN A 49 -7.74 15.40 12.70
C ASN A 49 -6.88 16.60 13.12
N SER A 50 -6.58 17.49 12.16
CA SER A 50 -6.06 18.84 12.43
C SER A 50 -6.67 19.78 11.38
N LEU A 51 -7.64 20.58 11.81
CA LEU A 51 -8.33 21.55 10.97
C LEU A 51 -7.48 22.81 10.83
N ILE A 52 -7.18 23.21 9.59
CA ILE A 52 -6.57 24.52 9.26
C ILE A 52 -7.32 25.07 8.04
N PRO A 53 -7.74 26.36 8.03
CA PRO A 53 -8.56 26.94 6.96
C PRO A 53 -7.73 27.35 5.73
N PRO A 54 -8.37 27.53 4.56
CA PRO A 54 -7.66 27.87 3.32
C PRO A 54 -7.27 29.35 3.25
N HIS A 55 -5.99 29.63 3.03
CA HIS A 55 -5.54 30.94 2.57
C HIS A 55 -5.53 31.00 1.04
N SER A 56 -6.10 32.08 0.50
CA SER A 56 -6.20 32.35 -0.92
C SER A 56 -4.84 32.70 -1.54
N PHE A 57 -4.41 31.95 -2.55
CA PHE A 57 -3.36 32.37 -3.48
C PHE A 57 -3.96 32.64 -4.87
N SER A 58 -3.57 33.77 -5.45
CA SER A 58 -4.01 34.19 -6.79
C SER A 58 -3.45 33.26 -7.86
N LEU A 59 -4.31 32.73 -8.74
CA LEU A 59 -3.92 31.89 -9.87
C LEU A 59 -4.16 32.66 -11.18
N SER A 60 -3.15 33.40 -11.64
CA SER A 60 -3.23 34.21 -12.86
C SER A 60 -2.10 33.90 -13.85
N GLN A 61 -2.11 32.69 -14.42
CA GLN A 61 -1.65 32.37 -15.79
C GLN A 61 -1.72 30.85 -16.06
N PHE A 62 -2.89 30.39 -16.53
CA PHE A 62 -3.02 29.18 -17.33
C PHE A 62 -4.17 29.39 -18.34
N GLY A 63 -3.85 30.12 -19.41
CA GLY A 63 -4.70 30.23 -20.59
C GLY A 63 -4.37 29.13 -21.60
N ASP A 64 -5.41 28.58 -22.23
CA ASP A 64 -5.39 27.75 -23.42
C ASP A 64 -4.46 26.51 -23.46
N MET A 65 -5.01 25.38 -23.00
CA MET A 65 -4.85 24.14 -23.78
C MET A 65 -6.21 23.45 -23.92
N LEU A 66 -6.85 23.68 -25.07
CA LEU A 66 -8.21 23.25 -25.38
C LEU A 66 -8.36 21.73 -25.45
N GLU A 67 -9.51 21.26 -24.98
CA GLU A 67 -10.05 19.91 -24.93
C GLU A 67 -9.43 18.83 -25.85
N SER A 68 -8.79 17.85 -25.20
CA SER A 68 -8.75 16.47 -25.67
C SER A 68 -9.20 15.56 -24.53
N SER A 69 -10.51 15.37 -24.39
CA SER A 69 -11.12 14.48 -23.38
C SER A 69 -10.93 13.00 -23.72
N THR A 70 -9.67 12.59 -23.85
CA THR A 70 -9.29 11.18 -23.81
C THR A 70 -9.54 10.65 -22.40
N ARG A 71 -10.74 10.09 -22.17
CA ARG A 71 -11.09 9.43 -20.90
C ARG A 71 -9.95 8.53 -20.47
N MET A 72 -9.36 8.83 -19.31
CA MET A 72 -8.22 8.11 -18.77
C MET A 72 -8.56 6.61 -18.69
N LYS A 73 -7.72 5.77 -19.31
CA LYS A 73 -7.88 4.31 -19.30
C LYS A 73 -6.77 3.71 -18.44
N ARG A 74 -7.11 2.61 -17.76
CA ARG A 74 -6.12 1.80 -17.05
C ARG A 74 -5.18 1.11 -18.04
N SER A 75 -3.93 0.92 -17.63
CA SER A 75 -2.89 0.27 -18.41
C SER A 75 -3.07 -1.24 -18.38
N PHE A 76 -3.29 -1.84 -19.55
CA PHE A 76 -3.30 -3.30 -19.68
C PHE A 76 -1.94 -3.93 -19.33
N TYR A 77 -0.84 -3.25 -19.66
CA TYR A 77 0.51 -3.72 -19.31
C TYR A 77 0.71 -3.78 -17.79
N ALA A 78 0.33 -2.72 -17.06
CA ALA A 78 0.40 -2.70 -15.60
C ALA A 78 -0.50 -3.78 -14.99
N ALA A 79 -1.76 -3.86 -15.45
CA ALA A 79 -2.70 -4.85 -14.98
C ALA A 79 -2.19 -6.29 -15.17
N LYS A 80 -1.61 -6.59 -16.35
CA LYS A 80 -1.05 -7.91 -16.69
C LYS A 80 0.22 -8.25 -15.91
N ASP A 81 1.14 -7.30 -15.72
CA ASP A 81 2.32 -7.49 -14.87
C ASP A 81 1.93 -7.82 -13.42
N LEU A 82 1.13 -6.95 -12.80
CA LEU A 82 0.72 -7.15 -11.41
C LEU A 82 -0.22 -8.37 -11.26
N TYR A 83 -0.93 -8.80 -12.31
CA TYR A 83 -1.61 -10.10 -12.34
C TYR A 83 -0.62 -11.26 -12.27
N LYS A 84 0.41 -11.30 -13.14
CA LYS A 84 1.43 -12.37 -13.14
C LYS A 84 2.13 -12.49 -11.79
N TYR A 85 2.47 -11.34 -11.21
CA TYR A 85 3.02 -11.23 -9.85
C TYR A 85 2.10 -11.84 -8.78
N ARG A 86 0.82 -11.43 -8.73
CA ARG A 86 -0.14 -11.94 -7.73
C ARG A 86 -0.43 -13.45 -7.88
N HIS A 87 -0.25 -14.01 -9.07
CA HIS A 87 -0.45 -15.43 -9.37
C HIS A 87 0.86 -16.23 -9.37
N SER A 88 1.92 -15.73 -8.72
CA SER A 88 3.18 -16.45 -8.50
C SER A 88 3.89 -16.90 -9.77
N TYR A 89 3.76 -16.15 -10.87
CA TYR A 89 4.45 -16.40 -12.14
C TYR A 89 4.26 -17.84 -12.64
N PRO A 90 3.09 -18.20 -13.19
CA PRO A 90 2.71 -19.58 -13.54
C PRO A 90 3.54 -20.23 -14.68
N ASN A 91 4.56 -19.54 -15.18
CA ASN A 91 5.53 -20.10 -16.11
C ASN A 91 6.53 -20.95 -15.33
N TYR A 92 6.48 -22.28 -15.52
CA TYR A 92 7.46 -23.19 -14.94
C TYR A 92 8.88 -22.82 -15.39
N LYS A 93 9.81 -22.88 -14.44
CA LYS A 93 11.26 -22.86 -14.67
C LYS A 93 11.86 -24.05 -13.96
N GLU A 94 12.89 -24.64 -14.57
CA GLU A 94 13.55 -25.81 -14.01
C GLU A 94 14.15 -25.50 -12.62
N PRO A 95 14.02 -26.42 -11.65
CA PRO A 95 14.69 -26.31 -10.36
C PRO A 95 16.20 -26.18 -10.54
N ARG A 96 16.81 -25.22 -9.84
CA ARG A 96 18.26 -25.02 -9.80
C ARG A 96 18.86 -25.70 -8.58
N ARG A 97 20.15 -26.04 -8.65
CA ARG A 97 20.87 -26.55 -7.49
C ARG A 97 21.18 -25.41 -6.51
N MET A 98 21.33 -25.70 -5.21
CA MET A 98 21.53 -24.69 -4.17
C MET A 98 22.79 -23.82 -4.38
N ASN A 99 23.84 -24.38 -4.99
CA ASN A 99 25.06 -23.64 -5.34
C ASN A 99 24.86 -22.62 -6.50
N GLU A 100 23.77 -22.74 -7.26
CA GLU A 100 23.36 -21.85 -8.36
C GLU A 100 22.39 -20.73 -7.90
N TYR A 101 21.98 -20.71 -6.62
CA TYR A 101 21.13 -19.64 -6.06
C TYR A 101 21.93 -18.34 -5.91
N ARG A 102 22.12 -17.61 -7.02
CA ARG A 102 22.97 -16.40 -7.04
C ARG A 102 22.43 -15.28 -6.17
N ASN A 103 21.12 -15.10 -6.07
CA ASN A 103 20.53 -14.08 -5.21
C ASN A 103 20.80 -14.41 -3.74
N LEU A 104 20.56 -15.66 -3.33
CA LEU A 104 20.89 -16.12 -1.98
C LEU A 104 22.39 -16.01 -1.68
N ARG A 105 23.27 -16.40 -2.62
CA ARG A 105 24.72 -16.30 -2.45
C ARG A 105 25.21 -14.87 -2.33
N PHE A 106 24.63 -13.92 -3.08
CA PHE A 106 24.87 -12.49 -2.91
C PHE A 106 24.43 -12.03 -1.51
N TYR A 107 23.23 -12.44 -1.08
CA TYR A 107 22.71 -12.16 0.27
C TYR A 107 23.47 -12.82 1.42
N LEU A 108 24.22 -13.89 1.14
CA LEU A 108 25.17 -14.52 2.06
C LEU A 108 26.59 -13.91 1.97
N ASN A 109 26.77 -12.83 1.21
CA ASN A 109 28.06 -12.17 0.94
C ASN A 109 29.11 -13.09 0.26
N LYS A 110 28.67 -14.17 -0.39
CA LYS A 110 29.53 -15.19 -1.03
C LYS A 110 29.89 -14.87 -2.49
N ILE A 111 29.18 -13.93 -3.11
CA ILE A 111 29.49 -13.40 -4.44
C ILE A 111 29.16 -11.90 -4.46
N PRO A 112 29.89 -11.09 -5.25
CA PRO A 112 29.50 -9.72 -5.51
C PRO A 112 28.34 -9.65 -6.51
N LEU A 113 27.69 -8.48 -6.58
CA LEU A 113 26.85 -8.12 -7.71
C LEU A 113 27.70 -7.91 -8.97
N VAL A 114 27.10 -8.18 -10.12
CA VAL A 114 27.74 -8.09 -11.45
C VAL A 114 26.97 -7.06 -12.29
N PRO A 115 27.65 -6.19 -13.07
CA PRO A 115 29.10 -6.21 -13.37
C PRO A 115 30.02 -5.57 -12.32
N ASP A 116 29.51 -4.71 -11.43
CA ASP A 116 30.35 -3.76 -10.68
C ASP A 116 31.30 -4.37 -9.62
N GLY A 117 31.17 -5.66 -9.28
CA GLY A 117 32.06 -6.34 -8.34
C GLY A 117 31.79 -6.04 -6.86
N ILE A 118 30.63 -5.45 -6.55
CA ILE A 118 30.32 -4.91 -5.21
C ILE A 118 29.57 -5.93 -4.36
N TYR A 119 30.09 -6.18 -3.15
CA TYR A 119 29.50 -7.08 -2.17
C TYR A 119 28.32 -6.45 -1.43
N ILE A 120 27.35 -7.25 -0.97
CA ILE A 120 26.18 -6.73 -0.26
C ILE A 120 26.57 -5.97 1.00
N GLU A 121 27.58 -6.44 1.74
CA GLU A 121 28.05 -5.74 2.94
C GLU A 121 28.60 -4.35 2.67
N GLU A 122 29.25 -4.13 1.51
CA GLU A 122 29.68 -2.77 1.15
C GLU A 122 28.48 -1.83 0.94
N ILE A 123 27.42 -2.29 0.28
CA ILE A 123 26.20 -1.50 0.11
C ILE A 123 25.60 -1.18 1.48
N LEU A 124 25.44 -2.20 2.34
CA LEU A 124 24.79 -2.05 3.63
C LEU A 124 25.56 -1.18 4.63
N THR A 125 26.88 -1.09 4.49
CA THR A 125 27.75 -0.32 5.41
C THR A 125 28.15 1.05 4.86
N LYS A 126 28.55 1.15 3.58
CA LYS A 126 29.17 2.37 3.02
C LYS A 126 28.21 3.26 2.23
N TRP A 127 27.03 2.77 1.82
CA TRP A 127 26.13 3.54 0.94
C TRP A 127 24.96 4.19 1.70
N ARG A 128 24.84 3.95 3.01
CA ARG A 128 23.78 4.55 3.84
C ARG A 128 24.00 6.06 3.94
N GLY A 129 23.03 6.84 3.46
CA GLY A 129 23.13 8.31 3.35
C GLY A 129 23.84 8.83 2.09
N ASP A 130 24.45 7.95 1.29
CA ASP A 130 25.06 8.30 -0.01
C ASP A 130 24.00 8.23 -1.11
N TYR A 131 23.16 9.27 -1.15
CA TYR A 131 22.02 9.32 -2.06
C TYR A 131 22.42 9.48 -3.53
N ASP A 132 23.54 10.12 -3.82
CA ASP A 132 24.04 10.27 -5.20
C ASP A 132 24.45 8.91 -5.77
N LYS A 133 25.14 8.08 -4.98
CA LYS A 133 25.52 6.72 -5.38
C LYS A 133 24.30 5.81 -5.53
N LEU A 134 23.30 5.94 -4.65
CA LEU A 134 22.04 5.20 -4.76
C LEU A 134 21.18 5.65 -5.95
N GLU A 135 21.27 6.92 -6.37
CA GLU A 135 20.54 7.41 -7.53
C GLU A 135 21.18 6.95 -8.85
N HIS A 136 22.48 7.19 -9.04
CA HIS A 136 23.16 6.99 -10.32
C HIS A 136 23.53 5.53 -10.62
N ASN A 137 23.75 4.68 -9.61
CA ASN A 137 23.93 3.26 -9.85
C ASN A 137 22.57 2.58 -10.07
N HIS A 138 22.39 1.92 -11.22
CA HIS A 138 21.16 1.18 -11.54
C HIS A 138 21.31 -0.35 -11.46
N THR A 139 22.53 -0.88 -11.31
CA THR A 139 22.78 -2.33 -11.33
C THR A 139 22.33 -2.98 -10.01
N TYR A 140 22.54 -2.30 -8.88
CA TYR A 140 22.34 -2.85 -7.53
C TYR A 140 20.88 -3.18 -7.23
N ILE A 141 19.92 -2.39 -7.73
CA ILE A 141 18.51 -2.50 -7.32
C ILE A 141 17.92 -3.86 -7.70
N GLN A 142 18.47 -4.50 -8.74
CA GLN A 142 18.03 -5.81 -9.17
C GLN A 142 18.54 -6.95 -8.30
N TRP A 143 19.71 -6.76 -7.70
CA TRP A 143 20.36 -7.69 -6.77
C TRP A 143 19.82 -7.53 -5.34
N LEU A 144 19.55 -6.30 -4.88
CA LEU A 144 18.91 -6.06 -3.58
C LEU A 144 17.42 -6.46 -3.58
N PHE A 145 16.70 -6.24 -4.68
CA PHE A 145 15.27 -6.57 -4.76
C PHE A 145 15.03 -7.54 -5.92
N PRO A 146 15.48 -8.81 -5.79
CA PRO A 146 15.33 -9.80 -6.84
C PRO A 146 13.86 -10.20 -7.01
N LEU A 147 13.50 -10.63 -8.22
CA LEU A 147 12.14 -11.00 -8.64
C LEU A 147 12.18 -12.26 -9.52
N ARG A 148 11.02 -12.88 -9.74
CA ARG A 148 10.81 -13.97 -10.72
C ARG A 148 10.56 -13.45 -12.16
N GLU A 149 11.17 -12.32 -12.48
CA GLU A 149 11.11 -11.68 -13.80
C GLU A 149 12.42 -11.00 -14.12
N GLN A 150 12.84 -11.08 -15.39
CA GLN A 150 14.07 -10.46 -15.86
C GLN A 150 13.93 -8.93 -15.84
N GLY A 151 14.94 -8.25 -15.30
CA GLY A 151 15.09 -6.80 -15.42
C GLY A 151 16.26 -6.43 -16.34
N LEU A 152 16.58 -5.15 -16.42
CA LEU A 152 17.56 -4.57 -17.36
C LEU A 152 19.00 -5.10 -17.16
N ASN A 153 19.42 -5.33 -15.90
CA ASN A 153 20.65 -6.05 -15.59
C ASN A 153 20.48 -7.55 -15.87
N PHE A 154 21.00 -8.00 -17.02
CA PHE A 154 21.01 -9.41 -17.44
C PHE A 154 21.84 -10.33 -16.54
N TYR A 155 22.75 -9.79 -15.73
CA TYR A 155 23.53 -10.57 -14.76
C TYR A 155 22.77 -10.85 -13.46
N ALA A 156 21.73 -10.07 -13.14
CA ALA A 156 20.86 -10.32 -12.00
C ALA A 156 19.89 -11.46 -12.37
N GLN A 157 20.08 -12.61 -11.73
CA GLN A 157 19.36 -13.84 -12.07
C GLN A 157 17.95 -13.83 -11.46
N GLU A 158 16.94 -14.21 -12.23
CA GLU A 158 15.57 -14.34 -11.70
C GLU A 158 15.49 -15.36 -10.56
N LEU A 159 14.69 -15.05 -9.54
CA LEU A 159 14.39 -15.98 -8.45
C LEU A 159 13.73 -17.27 -8.96
N THR A 160 13.99 -18.39 -8.30
CA THR A 160 13.17 -19.61 -8.40
C THR A 160 12.30 -19.77 -7.15
N GLN A 161 11.27 -20.61 -7.23
CA GLN A 161 10.41 -20.89 -6.08
C GLN A 161 11.18 -21.57 -4.92
N ASP A 162 12.24 -22.32 -5.23
CA ASP A 162 13.08 -23.00 -4.24
C ASP A 162 14.17 -22.09 -3.66
N GLU A 163 14.77 -21.21 -4.48
CA GLU A 163 15.64 -20.13 -3.98
C GLU A 163 14.87 -19.22 -3.00
N ILE A 164 13.59 -18.91 -3.29
CA ILE A 164 12.73 -18.15 -2.37
C ILE A 164 12.51 -18.89 -1.04
N LYS A 165 12.26 -20.20 -1.04
CA LYS A 165 12.09 -20.97 0.20
C LYS A 165 13.36 -20.93 1.05
N GLU A 166 14.51 -21.14 0.42
CA GLU A 166 15.81 -21.15 1.09
C GLU A 166 16.25 -19.76 1.57
N PHE A 167 15.85 -18.71 0.85
CA PHE A 167 15.98 -17.34 1.33
C PHE A 167 15.15 -17.10 2.59
N GLN A 168 13.90 -17.56 2.60
CA GLN A 168 12.97 -17.39 3.72
C GLN A 168 13.35 -18.24 4.94
N SER A 169 14.05 -19.37 4.79
CA SER A 169 14.63 -20.12 5.91
C SER A 169 15.90 -19.44 6.47
N THR A 170 16.72 -18.83 5.61
CA THR A 170 18.00 -18.21 5.99
C THR A 170 17.83 -16.91 6.79
N ARG A 171 18.13 -16.94 8.10
CA ARG A 171 18.07 -15.76 9.00
C ARG A 171 18.89 -14.58 8.47
N GLU A 172 20.13 -14.82 8.07
CA GLU A 172 21.06 -13.76 7.68
C GLU A 172 20.67 -13.06 6.36
N ALA A 173 20.13 -13.81 5.39
CA ALA A 173 19.61 -13.25 4.15
C ALA A 173 18.44 -12.31 4.41
N LYS A 174 17.49 -12.72 5.28
CA LYS A 174 16.39 -11.86 5.75
C LYS A 174 16.88 -10.61 6.49
N ARG A 175 17.93 -10.71 7.30
CA ARG A 175 18.53 -9.57 8.03
C ARG A 175 19.09 -8.54 7.05
N ARG A 176 19.96 -8.98 6.13
CA ARG A 176 20.53 -8.12 5.08
C ARG A 176 19.45 -7.54 4.16
N PHE A 177 18.34 -8.24 3.93
CA PHE A 177 17.21 -7.73 3.13
C PHE A 177 16.46 -6.59 3.82
N LEU A 178 16.19 -6.69 5.12
CA LEU A 178 15.60 -5.59 5.89
C LEU A 178 16.52 -4.37 5.98
N LEU A 179 17.85 -4.57 6.07
CA LEU A 179 18.81 -3.47 6.00
C LEU A 179 18.79 -2.79 4.63
N ALA A 180 18.79 -3.56 3.53
CA ALA A 180 18.66 -3.03 2.17
C ALA A 180 17.36 -2.24 1.98
N TYR A 181 16.23 -2.77 2.49
CA TYR A 181 14.95 -2.07 2.49
C TYR A 181 14.99 -0.77 3.28
N THR A 182 15.61 -0.76 4.46
CA THR A 182 15.75 0.43 5.31
C THR A 182 16.59 1.52 4.63
N ILE A 183 17.68 1.16 3.95
CA ILE A 183 18.48 2.11 3.15
C ILE A 183 17.67 2.71 2.00
N MET A 184 16.88 1.90 1.28
CA MET A 184 16.03 2.41 0.21
C MET A 184 14.91 3.31 0.73
N LEU A 185 14.30 3.00 1.88
CA LEU A 185 13.31 3.88 2.50
C LEU A 185 13.93 5.23 2.85
N ASP A 186 15.10 5.25 3.48
CA ASP A 186 15.82 6.47 3.87
C ASP A 186 16.17 7.34 2.66
N PHE A 187 16.65 6.72 1.58
CA PHE A 187 16.86 7.35 0.26
C PHE A 187 15.58 7.96 -0.35
N PHE A 188 14.41 7.39 -0.05
CA PHE A 188 13.10 7.91 -0.44
C PHE A 188 12.51 8.92 0.55
N GLY A 189 13.20 9.27 1.65
CA GLY A 189 12.68 10.18 2.68
C GLY A 189 11.70 9.53 3.66
N ILE A 190 11.80 8.21 3.82
CA ILE A 190 10.88 7.38 4.62
C ILE A 190 11.68 6.63 5.68
N LYS A 191 11.15 6.50 6.90
CA LYS A 191 11.76 5.74 7.99
C LYS A 191 10.92 4.51 8.33
N LEU A 192 11.55 3.35 8.45
CA LEU A 192 10.97 2.16 9.05
C LEU A 192 10.89 2.34 10.58
N LEU A 193 9.72 2.08 11.16
CA LEU A 193 9.47 2.26 12.60
C LEU A 193 9.56 0.96 13.39
N ASP A 194 9.11 -0.16 12.82
CA ASP A 194 9.01 -1.44 13.53
C ASP A 194 9.11 -2.66 12.61
N LYS A 195 9.18 -3.84 13.24
CA LYS A 195 9.16 -5.15 12.59
C LYS A 195 7.82 -5.51 11.92
N ASN A 196 6.76 -4.74 12.13
CA ASN A 196 5.47 -4.93 11.45
C ASN A 196 5.47 -4.25 10.07
N GLY A 197 6.54 -3.51 9.74
CA GLY A 197 6.66 -2.77 8.49
C GLY A 197 6.00 -1.39 8.52
N ASN A 198 5.66 -0.86 9.71
CA ASN A 198 5.12 0.49 9.82
C ASN A 198 6.18 1.53 9.41
N VAL A 199 5.77 2.56 8.67
CA VAL A 199 6.66 3.60 8.16
C VAL A 199 6.13 5.00 8.45
N THR A 200 7.02 5.98 8.49
CA THR A 200 6.72 7.41 8.57
C THR A 200 7.70 8.21 7.72
N ARG A 201 7.55 9.53 7.63
CA ARG A 201 8.53 10.43 7.02
C ARG A 201 9.87 10.37 7.78
N ALA A 202 10.99 10.28 7.05
CA ALA A 202 12.32 10.46 7.63
C ALA A 202 12.58 11.93 8.00
N GLN A 203 13.69 12.24 8.67
CA GLN A 203 14.01 13.61 9.10
C GLN A 203 14.25 14.57 7.92
N ASN A 204 14.75 14.03 6.80
CA ASN A 204 15.09 14.72 5.55
C ASN A 204 14.00 14.57 4.46
N TRP A 205 12.76 14.25 4.84
CA TRP A 205 11.71 13.88 3.88
C TRP A 205 11.45 14.95 2.81
N GLN A 206 11.62 16.24 3.11
CA GLN A 206 11.38 17.35 2.20
C GLN A 206 12.22 17.20 0.92
N ASP A 207 13.54 17.19 1.07
CA ASP A 207 14.50 17.13 -0.03
C ASP A 207 14.34 15.80 -0.81
N ARG A 208 14.11 14.70 -0.10
CA ARG A 208 13.94 13.38 -0.72
C ARG A 208 12.61 13.22 -1.45
N PHE A 209 11.54 13.87 -0.99
CA PHE A 209 10.24 13.87 -1.69
C PHE A 209 10.27 14.81 -2.91
N GLN A 210 10.97 15.94 -2.84
CA GLN A 210 11.25 16.75 -4.03
C GLN A 210 12.00 15.90 -5.08
N HIS A 211 13.11 15.27 -4.69
CA HIS A 211 13.88 14.36 -5.54
C HIS A 211 13.01 13.25 -6.17
N LEU A 212 12.10 12.66 -5.39
CA LEU A 212 11.17 11.63 -5.89
C LEU A 212 10.18 12.15 -6.94
N ASN A 213 9.73 13.40 -6.84
CA ASN A 213 8.85 14.00 -7.84
C ASN A 213 9.57 14.20 -9.17
N GLU A 214 10.86 14.55 -9.13
CA GLU A 214 11.71 14.82 -10.29
C GLU A 214 12.20 13.50 -10.95
N SER A 215 12.60 12.50 -10.15
CA SER A 215 13.17 11.22 -10.63
C SER A 215 12.16 10.07 -10.76
N GLN A 216 11.33 10.10 -11.80
CA GLN A 216 10.26 9.12 -12.03
C GLN A 216 10.70 7.65 -12.11
N HIS A 217 11.96 7.33 -12.47
CA HIS A 217 12.46 5.95 -12.46
C HIS A 217 12.48 5.34 -11.06
N ASN A 218 12.50 6.17 -10.00
CA ASN A 218 12.36 5.69 -8.64
C ASN A 218 10.97 5.09 -8.36
N TYR A 219 9.93 5.41 -9.13
CA TYR A 219 8.63 4.73 -9.06
C TYR A 219 8.73 3.27 -9.54
N LEU A 220 9.59 2.99 -10.51
CA LEU A 220 9.91 1.62 -10.95
C LEU A 220 10.72 0.89 -9.88
N ARG A 221 11.71 1.55 -9.25
CA ARG A 221 12.44 1.00 -8.09
C ARG A 221 11.48 0.64 -6.94
N ILE A 222 10.56 1.54 -6.57
CA ILE A 222 9.53 1.30 -5.54
C ILE A 222 8.64 0.10 -5.92
N THR A 223 8.18 0.01 -7.17
CA THR A 223 7.38 -1.14 -7.65
C THR A 223 8.16 -2.46 -7.49
N ARG A 224 9.45 -2.46 -7.84
CA ARG A 224 10.33 -3.62 -7.69
C ARG A 224 10.52 -4.02 -6.22
N ILE A 225 10.78 -3.06 -5.34
CA ILE A 225 10.88 -3.27 -3.89
C ILE A 225 9.57 -3.88 -3.35
N LEU A 226 8.42 -3.28 -3.67
CA LEU A 226 7.10 -3.79 -3.28
C LEU A 226 6.86 -5.22 -3.77
N LYS A 227 7.19 -5.55 -5.02
CA LYS A 227 7.09 -6.93 -5.52
C LYS A 227 8.01 -7.87 -4.73
N SER A 228 9.28 -7.48 -4.52
CA SER A 228 10.29 -8.30 -3.85
C SER A 228 9.98 -8.54 -2.36
N LEU A 229 9.46 -7.55 -1.64
CA LEU A 229 8.92 -7.71 -0.27
C LEU A 229 7.95 -8.90 -0.20
N GLY A 230 7.01 -9.01 -1.14
CA GLY A 230 6.07 -10.14 -1.17
C GLY A 230 6.66 -11.46 -1.69
N GLU A 231 7.71 -11.45 -2.50
CA GLU A 231 8.41 -12.68 -2.89
C GLU A 231 9.19 -13.27 -1.70
N LEU A 232 9.83 -12.42 -0.89
CA LEU A 232 10.76 -12.83 0.16
C LEU A 232 10.13 -12.89 1.57
N GLY A 233 8.79 -12.89 1.67
CA GLY A 233 8.03 -13.18 2.89
C GLY A 233 7.49 -11.95 3.66
N PHE A 234 7.85 -10.74 3.25
CA PHE A 234 7.51 -9.47 3.90
C PHE A 234 6.24 -8.81 3.31
N GLU A 235 5.22 -9.60 2.96
CA GLU A 235 3.97 -9.08 2.34
C GLU A 235 3.29 -7.98 3.18
N HIS A 236 3.40 -8.06 4.51
CA HIS A 236 2.78 -7.13 5.45
C HIS A 236 3.40 -5.72 5.42
N PHE A 237 4.69 -5.60 5.06
CA PHE A 237 5.40 -4.32 4.95
C PHE A 237 4.87 -3.43 3.82
N LYS A 238 4.19 -4.00 2.83
CA LYS A 238 3.66 -3.24 1.68
C LYS A 238 2.53 -2.28 2.08
N LEU A 239 1.64 -2.71 2.98
CA LEU A 239 0.42 -1.95 3.26
C LEU A 239 0.71 -0.59 3.92
N PRO A 240 1.56 -0.48 4.96
CA PRO A 240 1.94 0.82 5.51
C PRO A 240 2.65 1.71 4.48
N LEU A 241 3.59 1.16 3.70
CA LEU A 241 4.34 1.92 2.69
C LEU A 241 3.41 2.48 1.60
N VAL A 242 2.58 1.65 0.97
CA VAL A 242 1.66 2.10 -0.09
C VAL A 242 0.61 3.06 0.46
N ARG A 243 0.19 2.90 1.72
CA ARG A 243 -0.72 3.86 2.38
C ARG A 243 -0.04 5.22 2.56
N LEU A 244 1.18 5.28 3.08
CA LEU A 244 1.94 6.52 3.24
C LEU A 244 2.08 7.24 1.90
N LEU A 245 2.58 6.55 0.87
CA LEU A 245 2.75 7.12 -0.47
C LEU A 245 1.44 7.65 -1.08
N LEU A 246 0.30 7.00 -0.82
CA LEU A 246 -1.01 7.51 -1.24
C LEU A 246 -1.46 8.74 -0.43
N GLU A 247 -1.17 8.82 0.86
CA GLU A 247 -1.49 9.99 1.68
C GLU A 247 -0.66 11.21 1.22
N GLU A 248 0.63 11.01 0.97
CA GLU A 248 1.53 12.04 0.43
C GLU A 248 1.09 12.53 -0.96
N ALA A 249 0.68 11.60 -1.85
CA ALA A 249 0.29 11.93 -3.22
C ALA A 249 -1.15 12.48 -3.38
N LEU A 250 -2.08 12.18 -2.46
CA LEU A 250 -3.50 12.55 -2.59
C LEU A 250 -4.02 13.52 -1.53
N VAL A 251 -3.41 13.57 -0.34
CA VAL A 251 -3.89 14.37 0.79
C VAL A 251 -2.92 15.50 1.13
N LYS A 252 -1.62 15.21 1.21
CA LYS A 252 -0.60 16.22 1.58
C LYS A 252 -0.09 17.03 0.39
N GLY A 253 -0.23 16.51 -0.84
CA GLY A 253 0.22 17.18 -2.06
C GLY A 253 1.75 17.28 -2.20
N THR A 254 2.49 16.46 -1.45
CA THR A 254 3.96 16.45 -1.37
C THR A 254 4.59 15.51 -2.41
N LEU A 255 3.86 14.47 -2.86
CA LEU A 255 4.28 13.54 -3.93
C LEU A 255 3.26 13.51 -5.10
N PRO A 256 2.83 14.66 -5.66
CA PRO A 256 1.74 14.72 -6.62
C PRO A 256 2.03 13.94 -7.91
N HIS A 257 3.30 13.86 -8.34
CA HIS A 257 3.68 13.16 -9.57
C HIS A 257 3.66 11.62 -9.41
N MET A 258 3.71 11.13 -8.17
CA MET A 258 3.61 9.69 -7.87
C MET A 258 2.17 9.15 -7.99
N ARG A 259 1.16 10.04 -8.00
CA ARG A 259 -0.28 9.70 -7.94
C ARG A 259 -0.70 8.59 -8.90
N HIS A 260 -0.26 8.64 -10.16
CA HIS A 260 -0.60 7.62 -11.15
C HIS A 260 0.05 6.28 -10.81
N SER A 261 1.36 6.25 -10.54
CA SER A 261 2.11 5.05 -10.17
C SER A 261 1.58 4.38 -8.91
N ALA A 262 1.18 5.17 -7.92
CA ALA A 262 0.60 4.67 -6.67
C ALA A 262 -0.70 3.88 -6.91
N LEU A 263 -1.59 4.39 -7.77
CA LEU A 263 -2.89 3.78 -8.05
C LEU A 263 -2.81 2.67 -9.10
N GLU A 264 -1.99 2.83 -10.14
CA GLU A 264 -1.91 1.89 -11.26
C GLU A 264 -1.00 0.68 -10.95
N TYR A 265 0.06 0.88 -10.16
CA TYR A 265 1.05 -0.17 -9.83
C TYR A 265 1.07 -0.50 -8.35
N PHE A 266 1.32 0.47 -7.45
CA PHE A 266 1.72 0.16 -6.07
C PHE A 266 0.60 -0.55 -5.29
N VAL A 267 -0.64 -0.05 -5.36
CA VAL A 267 -1.82 -0.72 -4.78
C VAL A 267 -1.98 -2.15 -5.29
N TYR A 268 -1.67 -2.39 -6.55
CA TYR A 268 -1.83 -3.70 -7.19
C TYR A 268 -0.70 -4.69 -6.86
N THR A 269 0.36 -4.26 -6.18
CA THR A 269 1.37 -5.15 -5.60
C THR A 269 0.87 -5.92 -4.35
N LEU A 270 -0.19 -5.46 -3.67
CA LEU A 270 -0.73 -6.16 -2.51
C LEU A 270 -1.56 -7.38 -2.96
N ARG A 271 -1.27 -8.58 -2.44
CA ARG A 271 -1.97 -9.80 -2.85
C ARG A 271 -3.41 -9.88 -2.33
N GLN A 272 -3.69 -9.38 -1.12
CA GLN A 272 -5.03 -9.47 -0.53
C GLN A 272 -6.03 -8.48 -1.15
N HIS A 273 -7.22 -8.97 -1.53
CA HIS A 273 -8.27 -8.12 -2.12
C HIS A 273 -8.80 -7.09 -1.12
N SER A 274 -8.93 -7.45 0.15
CA SER A 274 -9.36 -6.57 1.25
C SER A 274 -8.48 -5.32 1.37
N GLN A 275 -7.16 -5.49 1.36
CA GLN A 275 -6.18 -4.42 1.45
C GLN A 275 -6.25 -3.49 0.23
N ARG A 276 -6.29 -4.05 -0.99
CA ARG A 276 -6.47 -3.25 -2.21
C ARG A 276 -7.76 -2.44 -2.19
N ARG A 277 -8.90 -3.06 -1.82
CA ARG A 277 -10.19 -2.37 -1.67
C ARG A 277 -10.14 -1.25 -0.62
N ALA A 278 -9.40 -1.42 0.48
CA ALA A 278 -9.23 -0.38 1.49
C ALA A 278 -8.47 0.83 0.95
N LEU A 279 -7.32 0.59 0.29
CA LEU A 279 -6.50 1.64 -0.33
C LEU A 279 -7.25 2.36 -1.47
N LEU A 280 -7.98 1.64 -2.32
CA LEU A 280 -8.76 2.25 -3.40
C LEU A 280 -9.94 3.08 -2.88
N ARG A 281 -10.59 2.69 -1.76
CA ARG A 281 -11.62 3.52 -1.11
C ARG A 281 -11.06 4.71 -0.33
N PHE A 282 -9.83 4.61 0.17
CA PHE A 282 -9.10 5.77 0.66
C PHE A 282 -8.84 6.74 -0.49
N ALA A 283 -8.21 6.26 -1.57
CA ALA A 283 -7.91 7.08 -2.74
C ALA A 283 -9.17 7.73 -3.34
N GLN A 284 -10.27 6.99 -3.51
CA GLN A 284 -11.53 7.51 -4.05
C GLN A 284 -12.10 8.72 -3.28
N ARG A 285 -11.82 8.83 -1.97
CA ARG A 285 -12.27 9.95 -1.13
C ARG A 285 -11.39 11.20 -1.22
N HIS A 286 -10.16 11.06 -1.70
CA HIS A 286 -9.16 12.13 -1.74
C HIS A 286 -8.67 12.46 -3.17
N TYR A 287 -9.06 11.69 -4.18
CA TYR A 287 -8.68 11.92 -5.57
C TYR A 287 -9.46 13.08 -6.18
N HIS A 288 -8.74 14.12 -6.60
CA HIS A 288 -9.32 15.30 -7.24
C HIS A 288 -8.86 15.44 -8.71
N PRO A 289 -9.78 15.72 -9.65
CA PRO A 289 -11.23 15.74 -9.46
C PRO A 289 -11.83 14.31 -9.43
N PRO A 290 -12.93 14.08 -8.69
CA PRO A 290 -13.42 12.72 -8.37
C PRO A 290 -13.93 11.92 -9.57
N GLU A 291 -14.43 12.58 -10.62
CA GLU A 291 -14.91 11.96 -11.85
C GLU A 291 -13.80 11.26 -12.66
N ASN A 292 -12.54 11.66 -12.45
CA ASN A 292 -11.36 11.05 -13.06
C ASN A 292 -10.84 9.82 -12.31
N PHE A 293 -11.52 9.37 -11.24
CA PHE A 293 -11.12 8.18 -10.48
C PHE A 293 -11.62 6.88 -11.15
N ILE A 294 -10.72 6.16 -11.82
CA ILE A 294 -11.04 4.99 -12.66
C ILE A 294 -10.79 3.61 -12.01
N TRP A 295 -10.30 3.58 -10.77
CA TRP A 295 -9.96 2.34 -10.03
C TRP A 295 -11.06 1.86 -9.07
N GLY A 296 -12.21 2.52 -9.08
CA GLY A 296 -13.36 2.17 -8.24
C GLY A 296 -14.01 0.82 -8.61
N PRO A 297 -15.03 0.39 -7.84
CA PRO A 297 -15.80 -0.80 -8.18
C PRO A 297 -16.44 -0.66 -9.57
N PRO A 298 -16.50 -1.73 -10.38
CA PRO A 298 -17.16 -1.68 -11.68
C PRO A 298 -18.58 -1.12 -11.56
N ARG A 299 -18.91 -0.14 -12.40
CA ARG A 299 -20.27 0.41 -12.45
C ARG A 299 -21.24 -0.74 -12.77
N ARG A 300 -22.24 -0.97 -11.90
CA ARG A 300 -23.28 -1.97 -12.17
C ARG A 300 -23.92 -1.64 -13.51
N LYS A 301 -23.83 -2.55 -14.49
CA LYS A 301 -24.63 -2.45 -15.72
C LYS A 301 -26.10 -2.41 -15.27
N ARG A 302 -26.79 -1.30 -15.52
CA ARG A 302 -28.26 -1.26 -15.39
C ARG A 302 -28.79 -2.32 -16.33
N VAL A 303 -29.50 -3.31 -15.81
CA VAL A 303 -30.25 -4.26 -16.64
C VAL A 303 -31.37 -3.46 -17.30
N PRO A 304 -31.42 -3.36 -18.65
CA PRO A 304 -32.58 -2.77 -19.31
C PRO A 304 -33.78 -3.70 -19.04
N GLY A 305 -34.83 -3.19 -18.42
CA GLY A 305 -36.05 -3.97 -18.15
C GLY A 305 -36.53 -4.03 -16.70
N THR A 306 -35.88 -3.38 -15.73
CA THR A 306 -36.47 -3.12 -14.41
C THR A 306 -36.79 -1.65 -14.23
N SER A 307 -37.70 -1.14 -15.07
CA SER A 307 -38.47 0.05 -14.76
C SER A 307 -39.25 -0.23 -13.48
N GLY A 308 -38.84 0.39 -12.38
CA GLY A 308 -39.60 0.34 -11.14
C GLY A 308 -41.01 0.85 -11.41
N TYR A 309 -42.01 0.09 -10.98
CA TYR A 309 -43.42 0.44 -11.11
C TYR A 309 -43.68 1.67 -10.23
N SER A 310 -43.51 2.87 -10.80
CA SER A 310 -43.95 4.12 -10.18
C SER A 310 -45.47 4.17 -10.27
N GLY A 311 -46.11 3.40 -9.39
CA GLY A 311 -47.56 3.39 -9.23
C GLY A 311 -48.01 4.72 -8.67
N THR A 312 -48.36 5.65 -9.57
CA THR A 312 -48.93 6.95 -9.24
C THR A 312 -50.31 6.75 -8.64
N ARG A 313 -50.40 6.54 -7.31
CA ARG A 313 -51.68 6.61 -6.61
C ARG A 313 -52.01 8.08 -6.34
N ALA A 314 -52.84 8.65 -7.19
CA ALA A 314 -53.39 9.98 -6.97
C ALA A 314 -54.26 10.00 -5.70
N GLU A 315 -54.01 10.96 -4.81
CA GLU A 315 -54.95 11.33 -3.76
C GLU A 315 -55.96 12.35 -4.29
N LYS A 316 -57.22 12.22 -3.88
CA LYS A 316 -58.22 13.29 -3.91
C LYS A 316 -58.69 13.58 -2.47
N PRO A 317 -59.04 14.83 -2.13
CA PRO A 317 -59.23 15.26 -0.75
C PRO A 317 -60.71 15.33 -0.31
N GLU A 318 -60.97 15.08 0.97
CA GLU A 318 -62.06 15.62 1.83
C GLU A 318 -61.69 15.24 3.29
N VAL A 319 -61.50 16.12 4.29
CA VAL A 319 -62.31 17.20 4.92
C VAL A 319 -63.06 16.71 6.18
N THR A 320 -62.72 17.31 7.33
CA THR A 320 -63.39 17.24 8.68
C THR A 320 -63.45 15.87 9.39
N ASP A 321 -63.58 15.74 10.71
CA ASP A 321 -63.85 16.74 11.78
C ASP A 321 -63.06 16.43 13.10
N ARG A 322 -63.21 17.34 14.08
CA ARG A 322 -62.70 17.36 15.45
C ARG A 322 -63.05 16.12 16.30
N SER A 323 -62.23 15.84 17.31
CA SER A 323 -62.67 15.88 18.74
C SER A 323 -61.52 15.61 19.73
N ALA A 324 -61.72 16.01 20.99
CA ALA A 324 -60.70 16.04 22.04
C ALA A 324 -60.75 14.80 22.97
N GLY A 325 -59.64 14.50 23.66
CA GLY A 325 -59.62 13.40 24.65
C GLY A 325 -58.39 13.34 25.57
N LYS A 326 -58.54 13.90 26.77
CA LYS A 326 -57.82 13.58 28.03
C LYS A 326 -57.30 12.13 28.13
N ALA A 327 -56.29 11.73 28.92
CA ALA A 327 -55.29 12.34 29.81
C ALA A 327 -54.68 11.18 30.64
N ARG A 328 -53.78 11.51 31.59
CA ARG A 328 -53.35 10.75 32.79
C ARG A 328 -52.09 9.88 32.72
N SER A 329 -51.01 10.46 33.27
CA SER A 329 -50.11 9.80 34.24
C SER A 329 -50.91 9.36 35.49
N PRO A 330 -50.40 8.42 36.33
CA PRO A 330 -49.48 8.85 37.39
C PRO A 330 -48.41 7.82 37.85
N LYS A 331 -47.36 8.32 38.54
CA LYS A 331 -46.71 7.87 39.81
C LYS A 331 -46.45 6.36 40.08
N GLU A 332 -45.53 5.92 40.93
CA GLU A 332 -44.41 6.46 41.73
C GLU A 332 -43.54 5.24 42.14
N GLY A 333 -42.25 5.40 42.46
CA GLY A 333 -41.40 4.24 42.81
C GLY A 333 -39.98 4.62 43.22
N ARG A 334 -39.82 5.14 44.43
CA ARG A 334 -38.56 5.63 45.01
C ARG A 334 -37.80 4.49 45.71
N ASN A 335 -36.46 4.47 45.59
CA ASN A 335 -35.55 4.31 46.74
C ASN A 335 -34.09 4.63 46.40
N GLN A 336 -33.37 5.14 47.41
CA GLN A 336 -31.96 5.56 47.37
C GLN A 336 -31.15 4.81 48.44
N SER A 337 -29.89 4.51 48.12
CA SER A 337 -28.73 4.48 49.04
C SER A 337 -27.49 4.42 48.14
N HIS A 338 -26.58 5.40 48.03
CA HIS A 338 -25.88 6.28 48.98
C HIS A 338 -24.71 5.61 49.70
N LEU A 339 -23.51 5.79 49.14
CA LEU A 339 -22.18 6.06 49.73
C LEU A 339 -21.26 6.28 48.50
N GLU A 340 -20.63 7.44 48.26
CA GLU A 340 -19.52 8.07 48.99
C GLU A 340 -18.29 7.14 49.12
N ARG A 341 -17.04 7.58 48.84
CA ARG A 341 -16.50 8.93 48.64
C ARG A 341 -15.12 8.89 47.94
N GLU A 342 -14.68 10.04 47.35
CA GLU A 342 -13.28 10.55 47.23
C GLU A 342 -12.17 9.64 46.62
N THR A 343 -11.06 10.06 46.01
CA THR A 343 -10.51 11.33 45.45
C THR A 343 -9.50 10.94 44.32
N GLU A 344 -8.77 11.77 43.57
CA GLU A 344 -8.45 13.22 43.64
C GLU A 344 -8.29 13.81 42.20
N ASP A 345 -7.50 14.88 42.03
CA ASP A 345 -7.19 15.57 40.76
C ASP A 345 -5.69 15.97 40.69
N THR A 346 -5.28 16.62 39.59
CA THR A 346 -4.06 17.45 39.37
C THR A 346 -2.85 16.83 38.64
N ASN A 347 -2.92 16.95 37.32
CA ASN A 347 -1.99 17.72 36.46
C ASN A 347 -0.60 18.12 37.03
N ARG A 348 0.49 17.79 36.31
CA ARG A 348 1.72 18.61 36.28
C ARG A 348 2.52 18.46 34.98
N SER A 349 3.02 19.58 34.48
CA SER A 349 3.77 19.75 33.23
C SER A 349 5.27 19.95 33.48
N GLU A 350 6.04 20.02 32.36
CA GLU A 350 7.47 20.42 32.26
C GLU A 350 8.46 19.33 32.77
N GLU A 351 9.65 19.12 32.19
CA GLU A 351 10.57 20.01 31.46
C GLU A 351 11.21 19.29 30.23
N TRP A 352 11.61 20.05 29.20
CA TRP A 352 12.48 19.54 28.12
C TRP A 352 13.94 19.94 28.40
N LYS A 353 14.87 18.97 28.40
CA LYS A 353 16.32 19.27 28.42
C LYS A 353 17.03 18.63 27.22
N MET A 354 17.68 19.48 26.44
CA MET A 354 18.46 19.13 25.25
C MET A 354 19.69 18.29 25.62
N ALA A 355 19.95 17.23 24.86
CA ALA A 355 21.27 16.61 24.76
C ALA A 355 21.61 16.34 23.29
N LYS A 356 22.67 16.98 22.78
CA LYS A 356 23.28 16.64 21.49
C LYS A 356 23.98 15.28 21.64
N GLY A 357 23.37 14.21 21.15
CA GLY A 357 23.98 12.90 21.02
C GLY A 357 24.23 12.55 19.55
N ARG A 358 25.44 12.09 19.21
CA ARG A 358 25.64 11.33 17.97
C ARG A 358 24.71 10.11 18.03
N ILE A 359 23.90 9.90 17.01
CA ILE A 359 23.13 8.66 16.89
C ILE A 359 24.12 7.57 16.51
N ASP A 360 24.46 6.71 17.48
CA ASP A 360 25.38 5.62 17.26
C ASP A 360 24.74 4.60 16.32
N THR A 361 25.35 4.38 15.17
CA THR A 361 24.74 3.56 14.11
C THR A 361 24.70 2.08 14.43
N GLU A 362 25.45 1.63 15.45
CA GLU A 362 25.55 0.23 15.84
C GLU A 362 24.34 -0.24 16.67
N GLU A 363 23.80 0.59 17.56
CA GLU A 363 22.60 0.25 18.36
C GLU A 363 21.34 0.04 17.49
N TYR A 364 21.26 0.71 16.33
CA TYR A 364 20.19 0.49 15.36
C TYR A 364 20.32 -0.83 14.57
N ILE A 365 21.50 -1.47 14.56
CA ILE A 365 21.75 -2.71 13.83
C ILE A 365 21.31 -3.94 14.64
N GLU A 366 21.39 -3.88 15.97
CA GLU A 366 20.91 -4.97 16.86
C GLU A 366 19.40 -4.91 17.14
N THR A 367 18.77 -3.73 17.00
CA THR A 367 17.36 -3.49 17.33
C THR A 367 16.34 -3.88 16.24
N ILE A 368 16.76 -4.62 15.19
CA ILE A 368 15.84 -5.25 14.21
C ILE A 368 15.73 -6.77 14.48
N PRO A 369 14.92 -7.21 15.47
CA PRO A 369 14.62 -8.61 15.66
C PRO A 369 13.70 -9.11 14.54
N LEU A 370 14.23 -10.01 13.72
CA LEU A 370 13.52 -10.80 12.70
C LEU A 370 12.45 -11.72 13.28
#